data_AF-A0A538N0H4-F1
#
_entry.id   AF-A0A538N0H4-F1
#
_cell.length_a   1.000
_cell.length_b   1.000
_cell.length_c   1.000
_cell.angle_alpha   90.00
_cell.angle_beta   90.00
_cell.angle_gamma   90.00
#
_symmetry.space_group_name_H-M   'P 1'
#
loop_
_entity.id
_entity.type
_entity.pdbx_description
1 polymer ?
#
loop_
_entity_poly.entity_id
_entity_poly.type
_entity_poly.pdbx_seq_one_letter_code
_entity_poly.pdbx_strand_id
1 'polypeptide(L)'
;MTTAQPDGGSASGPTVLRLLLGTQLRKLREARGVSREAAGWEIRSSESKISRMELGRVSFKERDIADLLTLYGVTDEQERDALLSLARDANTPGWWHRYSDLLPNWFSYYLGLEAAASLIRTYEIQFIPGLLQTEEYTRAVVLLSYERAALDELERRVALRRQR
;
A
#
# COMPACT_ATOMS: atom_id res chain seq x y z
N MET A 1 -2.05 -27.70 -23.58
CA MET A 1 -2.03 -26.25 -23.32
C MET A 1 -1.85 -26.07 -21.82
N THR A 2 -0.64 -25.70 -21.42
CA THR A 2 -0.21 -25.55 -20.03
C THR A 2 -0.89 -24.33 -19.42
N THR A 3 -1.72 -24.55 -18.41
CA THR A 3 -2.29 -23.49 -17.57
C THR A 3 -1.16 -22.82 -16.79
N ALA A 4 -0.89 -21.56 -17.10
CA ALA A 4 0.00 -20.72 -16.31
C ALA A 4 -0.62 -20.55 -14.92
N GLN A 5 0.12 -21.02 -13.92
CA GLN A 5 -0.16 -20.82 -12.50
C GLN A 5 0.00 -19.32 -12.20
N PRO A 6 -0.93 -18.67 -11.47
CA PRO A 6 -0.73 -17.28 -11.10
C PRO A 6 0.48 -17.20 -10.19
N ASP A 7 1.46 -16.39 -10.61
CA ASP A 7 2.67 -16.13 -9.84
C ASP A 7 2.30 -15.75 -8.41
N GLY A 8 2.85 -16.51 -7.47
CA GLY A 8 2.65 -16.35 -6.03
C GLY A 8 3.33 -15.09 -5.51
N GLY A 9 2.80 -13.93 -5.88
CA GLY A 9 2.92 -12.73 -5.06
C GLY A 9 2.29 -13.03 -3.71
N SER A 10 3.04 -12.77 -2.63
CA SER A 10 2.60 -12.96 -1.25
C SER A 10 1.12 -12.59 -1.09
N ALA A 11 0.33 -13.47 -0.47
CA ALA A 11 -1.13 -13.44 -0.40
C ALA A 11 -1.74 -12.19 0.28
N SER A 12 -0.92 -11.18 0.58
CA SER A 12 -1.28 -9.87 1.08
C SER A 12 -0.55 -8.82 0.26
N GLY A 13 -1.30 -7.96 -0.44
CA GLY A 13 -0.72 -6.90 -1.26
C GLY A 13 0.23 -6.00 -0.46
N PRO A 14 1.18 -5.30 -1.12
CA PRO A 14 2.21 -4.48 -0.46
C PRO A 14 1.67 -3.53 0.62
N THR A 15 0.46 -3.00 0.43
CA THR A 15 -0.22 -2.15 1.41
C THR A 15 -0.50 -2.84 2.75
N VAL A 16 -0.96 -4.10 2.74
CA VAL A 16 -1.23 -4.86 3.96
C VAL A 16 0.06 -5.18 4.68
N LEU A 17 1.11 -5.56 3.94
CA LEU A 17 2.44 -5.80 4.52
C LEU A 17 3.00 -4.52 5.17
N ARG A 18 2.78 -3.35 4.55
CA ARG A 18 3.16 -2.07 5.16
C ARG A 18 2.40 -1.78 6.44
N LEU A 19 1.10 -2.05 6.46
CA LEU A 19 0.28 -1.86 7.65
C LEU A 19 0.72 -2.81 8.79
N LEU A 20 1.02 -4.06 8.46
CA LEU A 20 1.49 -5.06 9.42
C LEU A 20 2.84 -4.66 10.02
N LEU A 21 3.82 -4.31 9.17
CA LEU A 21 5.13 -3.84 9.64
C LEU A 21 5.02 -2.54 10.46
N GLY A 22 4.27 -1.55 9.96
CA GLY A 22 4.05 -0.30 10.68
C GLY A 22 3.42 -0.52 12.06
N THR A 23 2.45 -1.42 12.15
CA THR A 23 1.81 -1.82 13.42
C THR A 23 2.81 -2.49 14.37
N GLN A 24 3.67 -3.37 13.87
CA GLN A 24 4.70 -4.01 14.69
C GLN A 24 5.75 -3.00 15.21
N LEU A 25 6.24 -2.11 14.34
CA LEU A 25 7.16 -1.04 14.74
C LEU A 25 6.55 -0.14 15.83
N ARG A 26 5.26 0.22 15.68
CA ARG A 26 4.53 0.99 16.70
C ARG A 26 4.49 0.26 18.04
N LYS A 27 4.15 -1.03 18.05
CA LYS A 27 4.09 -1.85 19.27
C LYS A 27 5.45 -1.90 19.95
N LEU A 28 6.52 -2.17 19.20
CA LEU A 28 7.90 -2.21 19.72
C LEU A 28 8.32 -0.86 20.31
N ARG A 29 8.02 0.24 19.60
CA ARG A 29 8.31 1.60 20.07
C ARG A 29 7.60 1.90 21.40
N GLU A 30 6.31 1.63 21.46
CA GLU A 30 5.47 1.89 22.64
C GLU A 30 5.90 1.02 23.83
N ALA A 31 6.27 -0.25 23.60
CA ALA A 31 6.77 -1.16 24.64
C ALA A 31 8.08 -0.68 25.29
N ARG A 32 8.90 0.09 24.56
CA ARG A 32 10.13 0.71 25.09
C ARG A 32 9.93 2.14 25.60
N GLY A 33 8.71 2.67 25.55
CA GLY A 33 8.42 4.06 25.96
C GLY A 33 9.09 5.12 25.08
N VAL A 34 9.49 4.77 23.85
CA VAL A 34 10.19 5.68 22.94
C VAL A 34 9.18 6.60 22.26
N SER A 35 9.41 7.91 22.26
CA SER A 35 8.55 8.85 21.53
C SER A 35 8.75 8.74 20.02
N ARG A 36 7.76 9.17 19.24
CA ARG A 36 7.92 9.22 17.76
C ARG A 36 9.00 10.21 17.33
N GLU A 37 9.18 11.29 18.09
CA GLU A 37 10.25 12.26 17.87
C GLU A 37 11.64 11.62 18.05
N ALA A 38 11.85 10.90 19.16
CA ALA A 38 13.11 10.20 19.43
C ALA A 38 13.40 9.11 18.39
N ALA A 39 12.38 8.34 18.01
CA ALA A 39 12.51 7.37 16.91
C ALA A 39 12.85 8.05 15.57
N GLY A 40 12.27 9.21 15.30
CA GLY A 40 12.57 10.00 14.11
C GLY A 40 14.02 10.46 14.09
N TRP A 41 14.49 10.99 15.22
CA TRP A 41 15.88 11.44 15.40
C TRP A 41 16.90 10.33 15.10
N GLU A 42 16.68 9.13 15.62
CA GLU A 42 17.55 7.96 15.40
C GLU A 42 17.79 7.68 13.91
N ILE A 43 16.71 7.71 13.11
CA ILE A 43 16.80 7.48 11.66
C ILE A 43 17.02 8.76 10.85
N ARG A 44 17.40 9.86 11.50
CA ARG A 44 17.61 11.19 10.90
C ARG A 44 16.40 11.65 10.09
N SER A 45 15.24 11.59 10.71
CA SER A 45 13.96 11.94 10.10
C SER A 45 12.99 12.61 11.07
N SER A 46 11.81 12.98 10.56
CA SER A 46 10.79 13.69 11.34
C SER A 46 9.83 12.73 12.05
N GLU A 47 9.25 13.21 13.14
CA GLU A 47 8.12 12.57 13.82
C GLU A 47 7.00 12.20 12.82
N SER A 48 6.68 13.12 11.91
CA SER A 48 5.66 12.92 10.86
C SER A 48 6.00 11.78 9.90
N LYS A 49 7.29 11.45 9.69
CA LYS A 49 7.66 10.24 8.94
C LYS A 49 7.42 8.98 9.76
N ILE A 50 7.80 8.95 11.04
CA ILE A 50 7.53 7.81 11.93
C ILE A 50 6.02 7.52 11.98
N SER A 51 5.20 8.55 12.18
CA SER A 51 3.74 8.41 12.16
C SER A 51 3.22 7.77 10.86
N ARG A 52 3.73 8.21 9.69
CA ARG A 52 3.35 7.60 8.41
C ARG A 52 3.86 6.17 8.23
N MET A 53 5.05 5.86 8.74
CA MET A 53 5.62 4.50 8.73
C MET A 53 4.75 3.56 9.57
N GLU A 54 4.36 3.98 10.78
CA GLU A 54 3.47 3.21 11.67
C GLU A 54 2.09 2.96 11.06
N LEU A 55 1.61 3.91 10.25
CA LEU A 55 0.34 3.79 9.51
C LEU A 55 0.48 3.05 8.17
N GLY A 56 1.67 2.56 7.81
CA GLY A 56 1.91 1.87 6.52
C GLY A 56 1.76 2.76 5.28
N ARG A 57 1.84 4.09 5.43
CA ARG A 57 1.58 5.09 4.37
C ARG A 57 2.82 5.44 3.54
N VAL A 58 4.00 4.99 3.94
CA VAL A 58 5.27 5.22 3.23
C VAL A 58 6.06 3.92 3.13
N SER A 59 6.97 3.86 2.17
CA SER A 59 7.94 2.77 2.03
C SER A 59 8.97 2.79 3.17
N PHE A 60 9.59 1.65 3.41
CA PHE A 60 10.58 1.47 4.47
C PHE A 60 11.98 1.40 3.88
N LYS A 61 12.94 2.18 4.38
CA LYS A 61 14.34 1.94 4.05
C LYS A 61 14.85 0.85 4.98
N GLU A 62 15.52 -0.16 4.44
CA GLU A 62 16.03 -1.29 5.23
C GLU A 62 16.94 -0.82 6.38
N ARG A 63 17.80 0.17 6.10
CA ARG A 63 18.59 0.87 7.12
C ARG A 63 17.73 1.46 8.24
N ASP A 64 16.70 2.23 7.89
CA ASP A 64 15.85 2.89 8.88
C ASP A 64 15.15 1.84 9.76
N ILE A 65 14.74 0.70 9.19
CA ILE A 65 14.18 -0.42 9.96
C ILE A 65 15.23 -1.00 10.91
N ALA A 66 16.43 -1.32 10.43
CA ALA A 66 17.49 -1.88 11.25
C ALA A 66 17.87 -0.97 12.43
N ASP A 67 17.99 0.33 12.20
CA ASP A 67 18.30 1.35 13.20
C ASP A 67 17.16 1.42 14.26
N LEU A 68 15.88 1.42 13.83
CA LEU A 68 14.74 1.39 14.75
C LEU A 68 14.64 0.10 15.56
N LEU A 69 14.90 -1.06 14.97
CA LEU A 69 14.90 -2.34 15.69
C LEU A 69 15.96 -2.37 16.79
N THR A 70 17.12 -1.77 16.52
CA THR A 70 18.18 -1.58 17.53
C THR A 70 17.72 -0.64 18.64
N LEU A 71 17.15 0.52 18.30
CA LEU A 71 16.59 1.45 19.29
C LEU A 71 15.50 0.82 20.16
N TYR A 72 14.67 -0.03 19.57
CA TYR A 72 13.60 -0.74 20.27
C TYR A 72 14.11 -1.98 21.02
N GLY A 73 15.41 -2.27 20.97
CA GLY A 73 16.04 -3.36 21.70
C GLY A 73 15.60 -4.74 21.24
N VAL A 74 15.37 -4.91 19.94
CA VAL A 74 15.15 -6.23 19.32
C VAL A 74 16.52 -6.84 19.06
N THR A 75 16.88 -7.86 19.84
CA THR A 75 18.20 -8.52 19.80
C THR A 75 18.16 -9.92 19.20
N ASP A 76 16.98 -10.51 19.04
CA ASP A 76 16.83 -11.81 18.40
C ASP A 76 17.00 -11.66 16.88
N GLU A 77 18.01 -12.33 16.32
CA GLU A 77 18.37 -12.16 14.91
C GLU A 77 17.27 -12.70 13.97
N GLN A 78 16.56 -13.76 14.37
CA GLN A 78 15.49 -14.34 13.55
C GLN A 78 14.31 -13.38 13.45
N GLU A 79 13.93 -12.72 14.56
CA GLU A 79 12.91 -11.69 14.57
C GLU A 79 13.32 -10.48 13.72
N ARG A 80 14.58 -10.04 13.83
CA ARG A 80 15.12 -8.93 13.01
C ARG A 80 15.06 -9.25 11.52
N ASP A 81 15.54 -10.42 11.13
CA ASP A 81 15.53 -10.89 9.74
C ASP A 81 14.12 -10.98 9.18
N ALA A 82 13.15 -11.47 9.97
CA ALA A 82 11.76 -11.55 9.57
C ALA A 82 11.17 -10.14 9.29
N LEU A 83 11.45 -9.15 10.15
CA LEU A 83 10.96 -7.79 9.98
C LEU A 83 11.64 -7.06 8.80
N LEU A 84 12.93 -7.30 8.57
CA LEU A 84 13.65 -6.78 7.42
C LEU A 84 13.17 -7.42 6.11
N SER A 85 12.91 -8.74 6.10
CA SER A 85 12.28 -9.42 4.97
C SER A 85 10.90 -8.83 4.67
N LEU A 86 10.08 -8.65 5.70
CA LEU A 86 8.76 -8.03 5.55
C LEU A 86 8.85 -6.60 4.99
N ALA A 87 9.87 -5.82 5.39
CA ALA A 87 10.11 -4.49 4.85
C ALA A 87 10.42 -4.51 3.34
N ARG A 88 11.22 -5.49 2.89
CA ARG A 88 11.52 -5.71 1.47
C ARG A 88 10.25 -6.06 0.69
N ASP A 89 9.47 -7.02 1.19
CA ASP A 89 8.22 -7.44 0.55
C ASP A 89 7.19 -6.30 0.51
N ALA A 90 7.09 -5.51 1.58
CA ALA A 90 6.20 -4.34 1.67
C ALA A 90 6.59 -3.20 0.70
N ASN A 91 7.83 -3.17 0.24
CA ASN A 91 8.30 -2.20 -0.76
C ASN A 91 8.06 -2.64 -2.19
N THR A 92 7.76 -3.91 -2.43
CA THR A 92 7.45 -4.43 -3.77
C THR A 92 6.29 -3.63 -4.37
N PRO A 93 6.45 -3.03 -5.56
CA PRO A 93 5.37 -2.26 -6.18
C PRO A 93 4.16 -3.14 -6.49
N GLY A 94 2.96 -2.69 -6.12
CA GLY A 94 1.72 -3.34 -6.55
C GLY A 94 1.47 -3.15 -8.04
N TRP A 95 0.60 -3.97 -8.64
CA TRP A 95 0.26 -3.91 -10.07
C TRP A 95 -0.25 -2.53 -10.52
N TRP A 96 -0.84 -1.75 -9.61
CA TRP A 96 -1.37 -0.41 -9.87
C TRP A 96 -0.28 0.65 -10.03
N HIS A 97 0.98 0.35 -9.70
CA HIS A 97 2.09 1.31 -9.77
C HIS A 97 2.31 1.85 -11.18
N ARG A 98 1.96 1.09 -12.23
CA ARG A 98 2.01 1.56 -13.63
C ARG A 98 0.96 2.63 -14.00
N TYR A 99 0.03 2.90 -13.09
CA TYR A 99 -1.00 3.93 -13.22
C TYR A 99 -0.82 5.05 -12.19
N SER A 100 0.33 5.14 -11.51
CA SER A 100 0.55 6.10 -10.43
C SER A 100 0.35 7.56 -10.84
N ASP A 101 0.56 7.89 -12.11
CA ASP A 101 0.32 9.20 -12.71
C ASP A 101 -1.18 9.54 -12.86
N LEU A 102 -2.05 8.52 -12.93
CA LEU A 102 -3.50 8.67 -13.07
C LEU A 102 -4.25 8.64 -11.74
N LEU A 103 -3.58 8.16 -10.69
CA LEU A 103 -4.17 7.90 -9.38
C LEU A 103 -3.93 9.05 -8.42
N PRO A 104 -4.98 9.54 -7.75
CA PRO A 104 -4.78 10.33 -6.54
C PRO A 104 -3.92 9.58 -5.53
N ASN A 105 -3.06 10.28 -4.80
CA ASN A 105 -2.12 9.67 -3.84
C ASN A 105 -2.79 8.70 -2.85
N TRP A 106 -4.03 8.97 -2.45
CA TRP A 106 -4.80 8.13 -1.53
C TRP A 106 -5.34 6.84 -2.17
N PHE A 107 -5.58 6.84 -3.49
CA PHE A 107 -6.26 5.73 -4.16
C PHE A 107 -5.37 4.49 -4.29
N SER A 108 -4.06 4.67 -4.46
CA SER A 108 -3.09 3.56 -4.47
C SER A 108 -3.11 2.77 -3.15
N TYR A 109 -3.30 3.45 -2.02
CA TYR A 109 -3.44 2.79 -0.71
C TYR A 109 -4.77 2.02 -0.65
N TYR A 110 -5.86 2.63 -1.11
CA TYR A 110 -7.16 1.98 -1.20
C TYR A 110 -7.14 0.70 -2.06
N LEU A 111 -6.52 0.73 -3.25
CA LEU A 111 -6.42 -0.44 -4.14
C LEU A 111 -5.70 -1.61 -3.48
N GLY A 112 -4.64 -1.35 -2.71
CA GLY A 112 -3.95 -2.42 -2.01
C GLY A 112 -4.73 -3.02 -0.83
N LEU A 113 -5.61 -2.24 -0.20
CA LEU A 113 -6.56 -2.76 0.80
C LEU A 113 -7.71 -3.51 0.15
N GLU A 114 -8.26 -2.99 -0.94
CA GLU A 114 -9.29 -3.62 -1.74
C GLU A 114 -8.85 -5.01 -2.22
N ALA A 115 -7.65 -5.12 -2.80
CA ALA A 115 -7.11 -6.38 -3.29
C ALA A 115 -6.88 -7.45 -2.19
N ALA A 116 -6.71 -7.02 -0.93
CA ALA A 116 -6.51 -7.92 0.20
C ALA A 116 -7.78 -8.15 1.03
N ALA A 117 -8.89 -7.49 0.68
CA ALA A 117 -10.13 -7.60 1.43
C ALA A 117 -10.81 -8.95 1.19
N SER A 118 -11.19 -9.64 2.27
CA SER A 118 -12.05 -10.83 2.17
C SER A 118 -13.52 -10.49 1.93
N LEU A 119 -13.92 -9.25 2.23
CA LEU A 119 -15.27 -8.75 2.06
C LEU A 119 -15.26 -7.25 1.82
N ILE A 120 -15.97 -6.81 0.78
CA ILE A 120 -16.17 -5.40 0.46
C ILE A 120 -17.66 -5.08 0.61
N ARG A 121 -17.97 -4.10 1.44
CA ARG A 121 -19.30 -3.49 1.53
C ARG A 121 -19.17 -2.05 1.08
N THR A 122 -19.98 -1.67 0.09
CA THR A 122 -19.97 -0.33 -0.48
C THR A 122 -21.39 0.18 -0.68
N TYR A 123 -21.55 1.50 -0.63
CA TYR A 123 -22.80 2.19 -0.86
C TYR A 123 -22.52 3.38 -1.78
N GLU A 124 -23.13 3.37 -2.95
CA GLU A 124 -22.97 4.40 -3.98
C GLU A 124 -24.36 4.91 -4.36
N ILE A 125 -24.58 6.22 -4.24
CA ILE A 125 -25.91 6.83 -4.45
C ILE A 125 -26.22 7.00 -5.94
N GLN A 126 -25.23 7.46 -6.70
CA GLN A 126 -25.43 7.94 -8.08
C GLN A 126 -24.89 6.98 -9.13
N PHE A 127 -24.00 6.06 -8.75
CA PHE A 127 -23.29 5.19 -9.69
C PHE A 127 -23.35 3.73 -9.27
N ILE A 128 -23.26 2.84 -10.25
CA ILE A 128 -22.99 1.43 -9.98
C ILE A 128 -21.61 1.32 -9.30
N PRO A 129 -21.45 0.52 -8.23
CA PRO A 129 -20.15 0.32 -7.59
C PRO A 129 -19.05 -0.04 -8.58
N GLY A 130 -17.87 0.58 -8.43
CA GLY A 130 -16.78 0.48 -9.42
C GLY A 130 -16.37 -0.94 -9.79
N LEU A 131 -16.46 -1.89 -8.85
CA LEU A 131 -16.16 -3.32 -9.04
C LEU A 131 -17.21 -4.08 -9.86
N LEU A 132 -18.40 -3.48 -10.05
CA LEU A 132 -19.53 -4.07 -10.75
C LEU A 132 -19.82 -3.35 -12.08
N GLN A 133 -18.98 -2.40 -12.48
CA GLN A 133 -19.14 -1.65 -13.73
C GLN A 133 -18.65 -2.49 -14.91
N THR A 134 -19.38 -2.46 -16.02
CA THR A 134 -18.87 -2.97 -17.31
C THR A 134 -17.84 -2.01 -17.90
N GLU A 135 -17.17 -2.44 -18.95
CA GLU A 135 -16.22 -1.58 -19.66
C GLU A 135 -16.90 -0.33 -20.24
N GLU A 136 -18.06 -0.51 -20.87
CA GLU A 136 -18.84 0.56 -21.50
C GLU A 136 -19.34 1.56 -20.46
N TYR A 137 -19.83 1.06 -19.31
CA TYR A 137 -20.28 1.91 -18.21
C TYR A 137 -19.10 2.67 -17.60
N THR A 138 -17.96 2.00 -17.39
CA THR A 138 -16.73 2.64 -16.90
C THR A 138 -16.31 3.76 -17.83
N ARG A 139 -16.29 3.51 -19.15
CA ARG A 139 -15.92 4.53 -20.15
C ARG A 139 -16.85 5.75 -20.06
N ALA A 140 -18.16 5.54 -19.94
CA ALA A 140 -19.12 6.63 -19.76
C ALA A 140 -18.87 7.44 -18.46
N VAL A 141 -18.63 6.77 -17.33
CA VAL A 141 -18.34 7.43 -16.04
C VAL A 141 -17.02 8.21 -16.08
N VAL A 142 -15.97 7.65 -16.69
CA VAL A 142 -14.67 8.32 -16.80
C VAL A 142 -14.79 9.55 -17.70
N LEU A 143 -15.53 9.47 -18.83
CA LEU A 143 -15.78 10.62 -19.70
C LEU A 143 -16.52 11.76 -18.96
N LEU A 144 -17.53 11.43 -18.15
CA LEU A 144 -18.23 12.41 -17.32
C LEU A 144 -17.31 13.08 -16.28
N SER A 145 -16.36 12.32 -15.75
CA SER A 145 -15.46 12.81 -14.68
C SER A 145 -14.24 13.55 -15.24
N TYR A 146 -13.86 13.28 -16.49
CA TYR A 146 -12.64 13.77 -17.13
C TYR A 146 -12.93 14.21 -18.58
N GLU A 147 -13.82 15.18 -18.74
CA GLU A 147 -14.32 15.65 -20.06
C GLU A 147 -13.21 16.07 -21.05
N ARG A 148 -12.01 16.41 -20.54
CA ARG A 148 -10.85 16.85 -21.34
C ARG A 148 -9.68 15.86 -21.34
N ALA A 149 -9.84 14.66 -20.78
CA ALA A 149 -8.78 13.67 -20.83
C ALA A 149 -8.52 13.24 -22.28
N ALA A 150 -7.24 13.04 -22.60
CA ALA A 150 -6.86 12.46 -23.88
C ALA A 150 -7.34 11.00 -23.97
N LEU A 151 -7.56 10.50 -25.20
CA LEU A 151 -8.12 9.16 -25.42
C LEU A 151 -7.24 8.04 -24.82
N ASP A 152 -5.93 8.22 -24.81
CA ASP A 152 -4.98 7.29 -24.21
C ASP A 152 -5.11 7.26 -22.67
N GLU A 153 -5.29 8.41 -22.03
CA GLU A 153 -5.59 8.50 -20.60
C GLU A 153 -6.91 7.81 -20.26
N LEU A 154 -7.97 8.05 -21.06
CA LEU A 154 -9.28 7.41 -20.90
C LEU A 154 -9.16 5.89 -20.91
N GLU A 155 -8.50 5.32 -21.92
CA GLU A 155 -8.34 3.87 -22.04
C GLU A 155 -7.48 3.30 -20.91
N ARG A 156 -6.45 4.02 -20.44
CA ARG A 156 -5.68 3.59 -19.25
C ARG A 156 -6.53 3.60 -17.98
N ARG A 157 -7.44 4.57 -17.80
CA ARG A 157 -8.37 4.62 -16.65
C ARG A 157 -9.40 3.49 -16.71
N VAL A 158 -9.89 3.15 -17.90
CA VAL A 158 -10.80 2.01 -18.12
C VAL A 158 -10.06 0.70 -17.83
N ALA A 159 -8.85 0.52 -18.34
CA ALA A 159 -8.03 -0.66 -18.09
C ALA A 159 -7.70 -0.84 -16.60
N LEU A 160 -7.36 0.25 -15.90
CA LEU A 160 -7.17 0.25 -14.45
C LEU A 160 -8.43 -0.25 -13.73
N ARG A 161 -9.63 0.19 -14.13
CA ARG A 161 -10.89 -0.25 -13.51
C ARG A 161 -11.15 -1.73 -13.74
N ARG A 162 -10.91 -2.25 -14.94
CA ARG A 162 -11.11 -3.68 -15.28
C ARG A 162 -10.16 -4.61 -14.54
N GLN A 163 -9.01 -4.12 -14.11
CA GLN A 163 -7.99 -4.91 -13.42
C GLN A 163 -8.20 -4.99 -11.90
N ARG A 164 -9.15 -4.22 -11.35
CA ARG A 164 -9.49 -4.26 -9.92
C ARG A 164 -10.14 -5.57 -9.51
#